data_AF-A0A624CTU7-F1
#
_entry.id   AF-A0A624CTU7-F1
#
_cell.length_a   1.000
_cell.length_b   1.000
_cell.length_c   1.000
_cell.angle_alpha   90.00
_cell.angle_beta   90.00
_cell.angle_gamma   90.00
#
_symmetry.space_group_name_H-M   'P 1'
#
loop_
_entity.id
_entity.type
_entity.pdbx_description
1 polymer ?
#
loop_
_entity_poly.entity_id
_entity_poly.type
_entity_poly.pdbx_seq_one_letter_code
_entity_poly.pdbx_strand_id
1 'polypeptide(L)'
;MRNHKQSDRVLNLPAGYFGIVLGTIGMGFAWRYASQIWGISHWPGDIMVILAMIIWALLTLAFLSRLVRFPHSVMAEVRHPVMSSFVSLFPATTMLVAIGFVPWYRPLAVALFSVGVVIQLAYAAWQTAGLWRGAHPEEATTPGLYLPTVANNFISAMACGALGYNDAGLVFLGAGVFSWLSLEPVILQRLRSCGELPAVLRTSLGIQLAPALVACSAWLSVNGGEGDTLAKMLFGYGLLQLLFMLRLMPWYLSQPFNASFWSFSFGVSALATTGLHLGHGSESGLFHILAVPLFIFTNAIIALLLVRTFLLLVQGTLLIRTERAALLKTEEKNDRS
;
A
#
# COMPACT_ATOMS: atom_id res chain seq x y z
N MET A 1 26.49 -32.86 8.26
CA MET A 1 25.15 -32.68 8.87
C MET A 1 24.53 -31.27 8.73
N ARG A 2 25.27 -30.22 8.35
CA ARG A 2 24.73 -28.84 8.18
C ARG A 2 23.95 -28.62 6.86
N ASN A 3 24.26 -29.40 5.82
CA ASN A 3 23.65 -29.26 4.48
C ASN A 3 22.22 -29.82 4.33
N HIS A 4 21.77 -30.79 5.14
CA HIS A 4 20.39 -31.30 5.03
C HIS A 4 19.35 -30.37 5.67
N LYS A 5 19.66 -29.70 6.79
CA LYS A 5 18.70 -28.79 7.47
C LYS A 5 18.35 -27.53 6.68
N GLN A 6 19.19 -27.09 5.75
CA GLN A 6 18.95 -25.90 4.93
C GLN A 6 18.09 -26.22 3.69
N SER A 7 18.07 -27.49 3.26
CA SER A 7 17.27 -28.01 2.15
C SER A 7 15.76 -28.06 2.45
N ASP A 8 15.36 -28.05 3.72
CA ASP A 8 13.96 -28.13 4.14
C ASP A 8 13.32 -26.77 4.44
N ARG A 9 14.06 -25.67 4.30
CA ARG A 9 13.52 -24.32 4.54
C ARG A 9 13.04 -23.67 3.25
N VAL A 10 11.75 -23.40 3.17
CA VAL A 10 11.10 -22.79 2.01
C VAL A 10 10.83 -21.30 2.25
N LEU A 11 10.80 -20.53 1.17
CA LEU A 11 10.49 -19.10 1.22
C LEU A 11 9.03 -18.91 1.67
N ASN A 12 8.82 -18.06 2.68
CA ASN A 12 7.51 -17.77 3.25
C ASN A 12 7.37 -16.27 3.48
N LEU A 13 7.13 -15.53 2.39
CA LEU A 13 6.96 -14.08 2.44
C LEU A 13 5.50 -13.73 2.78
N PRO A 14 5.27 -12.89 3.80
CA PRO A 14 3.95 -12.32 4.09
C PRO A 14 3.49 -11.38 2.97
N ALA A 15 2.18 -11.31 2.75
CA ALA A 15 1.60 -10.40 1.77
C ALA A 15 1.88 -8.92 2.07
N GLY A 16 2.19 -8.57 3.34
CA GLY A 16 2.63 -7.24 3.73
C GLY A 16 3.84 -6.71 2.95
N TYR A 17 4.66 -7.59 2.34
CA TYR A 17 5.83 -7.19 1.55
C TYR A 17 5.45 -6.46 0.25
N PHE A 18 4.22 -6.63 -0.25
CA PHE A 18 3.71 -5.84 -1.38
C PHE A 18 3.66 -4.33 -1.06
N GLY A 19 3.69 -3.93 0.23
CA GLY A 19 3.88 -2.53 0.62
C GLY A 19 5.14 -1.88 0.05
N ILE A 20 6.20 -2.67 -0.21
CA ILE A 20 7.44 -2.21 -0.85
C ILE A 20 7.17 -1.69 -2.26
N VAL A 21 6.42 -2.47 -3.05
CA VAL A 21 6.03 -2.11 -4.42
C VAL A 21 5.23 -0.83 -4.40
N LEU A 22 4.27 -0.77 -3.49
CA LEU A 22 3.26 0.27 -3.41
C LEU A 22 3.87 1.66 -3.12
N GLY A 23 4.84 1.73 -2.20
CA GLY A 23 5.61 2.96 -1.97
C GLY A 23 6.57 3.32 -3.11
N THR A 24 7.27 2.32 -3.65
CA THR A 24 8.27 2.52 -4.71
C THR A 24 7.62 3.03 -5.99
N ILE A 25 6.49 2.42 -6.41
CA ILE A 25 5.78 2.82 -7.62
C ILE A 25 5.07 4.16 -7.44
N GLY A 26 4.52 4.44 -6.25
CA GLY A 26 3.93 5.74 -5.93
C GLY A 26 4.96 6.86 -6.05
N MET A 27 6.18 6.65 -5.55
CA MET A 27 7.28 7.60 -5.72
C MET A 27 7.71 7.75 -7.18
N GLY A 28 7.68 6.66 -7.96
CA GLY A 28 7.89 6.71 -9.41
C GLY A 28 6.86 7.58 -10.13
N PHE A 29 5.58 7.53 -9.72
CA PHE A 29 4.54 8.42 -10.27
C PHE A 29 4.77 9.88 -9.88
N ALA A 30 5.17 10.16 -8.65
CA ALA A 30 5.54 11.52 -8.24
C ALA A 30 6.67 12.09 -9.10
N TRP A 31 7.71 11.29 -9.39
CA TRP A 31 8.81 11.70 -10.27
C TRP A 31 8.39 11.86 -11.74
N ARG A 32 7.51 10.99 -12.25
CA ARG A 32 6.95 11.16 -13.60
C ARG A 32 6.17 12.47 -13.73
N TYR A 33 5.36 12.80 -12.72
CA TYR A 33 4.64 14.08 -12.69
C TYR A 33 5.60 15.27 -12.56
N ALA A 34 6.61 15.19 -11.67
CA ALA A 34 7.65 16.21 -11.54
C ALA A 34 8.40 16.46 -12.87
N SER A 35 8.73 15.40 -13.61
CA SER A 35 9.33 15.48 -14.95
C SER A 35 8.44 16.24 -15.93
N GLN A 36 7.13 15.98 -15.91
CA GLN A 36 6.17 16.67 -16.77
C GLN A 36 6.07 18.17 -16.44
N ILE A 37 5.98 18.55 -15.16
CA ILE A 37 5.74 19.96 -14.76
C ILE A 37 7.00 20.82 -14.74
N TRP A 38 8.18 20.24 -14.53
CA TRP A 38 9.45 20.98 -14.44
C TRP A 38 10.35 20.78 -15.66
N GLY A 39 9.95 19.96 -16.63
CA GLY A 39 10.76 19.67 -17.82
C GLY A 39 12.08 18.96 -17.50
N ILE A 40 12.17 18.30 -16.34
CA ILE A 40 13.36 17.53 -15.94
C ILE A 40 13.31 16.10 -16.50
N SER A 41 14.43 15.39 -16.41
CA SER A 41 14.58 14.02 -16.89
C SER A 41 13.49 13.07 -16.36
N HIS A 42 12.94 12.22 -17.23
CA HIS A 42 11.96 11.18 -16.88
C HIS A 42 12.61 9.95 -16.21
N TRP A 43 13.93 9.80 -16.33
CA TRP A 43 14.68 8.63 -15.84
C TRP A 43 14.43 8.28 -14.37
N PRO A 44 14.42 9.23 -13.40
CA PRO A 44 14.14 8.88 -12.01
C PRO A 44 12.78 8.20 -11.82
N GLY A 45 11.75 8.70 -12.50
CA GLY A 45 10.41 8.13 -12.43
C GLY A 45 10.35 6.73 -13.02
N ASP A 46 10.91 6.56 -14.22
CA ASP A 46 10.90 5.27 -14.90
C ASP A 46 11.75 4.21 -14.17
N ILE A 47 12.90 4.58 -13.61
CA ILE A 47 13.72 3.67 -12.80
C ILE A 47 12.93 3.18 -11.58
N MET A 48 12.23 4.06 -10.87
CA MET A 48 11.43 3.66 -9.70
C MET A 48 10.24 2.78 -10.10
N VAL A 49 9.54 3.10 -11.20
CA VAL A 49 8.44 2.28 -11.70
C VAL A 49 8.96 0.90 -12.13
N ILE A 50 10.06 0.82 -12.88
CA ILE A 50 10.68 -0.45 -13.30
C ILE A 50 11.12 -1.27 -12.10
N LEU A 51 11.78 -0.64 -11.12
CA LEU A 51 12.17 -1.31 -9.88
C LEU A 51 10.96 -1.90 -9.16
N ALA A 52 9.87 -1.12 -9.03
CA ALA A 52 8.65 -1.60 -8.39
C ALA A 52 8.01 -2.78 -9.15
N MET A 53 8.03 -2.76 -10.49
CA MET A 53 7.54 -3.88 -11.31
C MET A 53 8.37 -5.14 -11.12
N ILE A 54 9.71 -5.02 -11.03
CA ILE A 54 10.60 -6.16 -10.74
C ILE A 54 10.28 -6.74 -9.36
N ILE A 55 10.17 -5.89 -8.34
CA ILE A 55 9.81 -6.33 -6.97
C ILE A 55 8.43 -6.99 -6.97
N TRP A 56 7.44 -6.41 -7.66
CA TRP A 56 6.10 -6.96 -7.78
C TRP A 56 6.10 -8.33 -8.46
N ALA A 57 6.84 -8.50 -9.55
CA ALA A 57 6.93 -9.78 -10.25
C ALA A 57 7.54 -10.86 -9.34
N LEU A 58 8.62 -10.54 -8.63
CA LEU A 58 9.26 -11.46 -7.69
C LEU A 58 8.34 -11.84 -6.52
N LEU A 59 7.64 -10.87 -5.93
CA LEU A 59 6.68 -11.12 -4.84
C LEU A 59 5.46 -11.89 -5.33
N THR A 60 4.96 -11.61 -6.53
CA THR A 60 3.85 -12.34 -7.15
C THR A 60 4.23 -13.80 -7.39
N LEU A 61 5.42 -14.06 -7.94
CA LEU A 61 5.93 -15.43 -8.12
C LEU A 61 6.08 -16.15 -6.76
N ALA A 62 6.59 -15.46 -5.73
CA ALA A 62 6.70 -16.02 -4.38
C ALA A 62 5.32 -16.33 -3.77
N PHE A 63 4.35 -15.42 -3.92
CA PHE A 63 2.99 -15.59 -3.40
C PHE A 63 2.24 -16.71 -4.12
N LEU A 64 2.26 -16.74 -5.46
CA LEU A 64 1.60 -17.79 -6.25
C LEU A 64 2.25 -19.15 -6.04
N SER A 65 3.59 -19.22 -5.95
CA SER A 65 4.26 -20.48 -5.64
C SER A 65 3.93 -21.00 -4.24
N ARG A 66 3.79 -20.12 -3.24
CA ARG A 66 3.30 -20.48 -1.90
C ARG A 66 1.84 -20.91 -1.93
N LEU A 67 0.98 -20.25 -2.72
CA LEU A 67 -0.43 -20.63 -2.88
C LEU A 67 -0.59 -22.03 -3.48
N VAL A 68 0.20 -22.37 -4.51
CA VAL A 68 0.14 -23.70 -5.15
C VAL A 68 0.76 -24.79 -4.28
N ARG A 69 1.88 -24.51 -3.61
CA ARG A 69 2.63 -25.53 -2.84
C ARG A 69 2.16 -25.70 -1.40
N PHE A 70 1.62 -24.64 -0.80
CA PHE A 70 1.23 -24.58 0.61
C PHE A 70 -0.09 -23.80 0.78
N PRO A 71 -1.19 -24.22 0.15
CA PRO A 71 -2.46 -23.47 0.14
C PRO A 71 -3.01 -23.21 1.56
N HIS A 72 -2.85 -24.15 2.49
CA HIS A 72 -3.27 -23.99 3.88
C HIS A 72 -2.52 -22.85 4.59
N SER A 73 -1.25 -22.62 4.26
CA SER A 73 -0.47 -21.50 4.80
C SER A 73 -1.01 -20.15 4.31
N VAL A 74 -1.42 -20.06 3.04
CA VAL A 74 -2.02 -18.84 2.49
C VAL A 74 -3.42 -18.65 3.07
N MET A 75 -4.22 -19.71 3.18
CA MET A 75 -5.55 -19.65 3.78
C MET A 75 -5.50 -19.22 5.25
N ALA A 76 -4.50 -19.66 6.01
CA ALA A 76 -4.28 -19.21 7.37
C ALA A 76 -4.01 -17.70 7.45
N GLU A 77 -3.24 -17.15 6.51
CA GLU A 77 -3.00 -15.71 6.41
C GLU A 77 -4.26 -14.93 5.99
N VAL A 78 -5.00 -15.46 5.01
CA VAL A 78 -6.26 -14.90 4.49
C VAL A 78 -7.36 -14.89 5.55
N ARG A 79 -7.38 -15.85 6.49
CA ARG A 79 -8.35 -15.90 7.61
C ARG A 79 -7.87 -15.20 8.87
N HIS A 80 -6.61 -14.74 8.91
CA HIS A 80 -6.06 -14.12 10.11
C HIS A 80 -6.70 -12.73 10.35
N PRO A 81 -7.12 -12.39 11.59
CA PRO A 81 -7.83 -11.13 11.88
C PRO A 81 -7.13 -9.85 11.39
N VAL A 82 -5.81 -9.77 11.56
CA VAL A 82 -5.00 -8.63 11.09
C VAL A 82 -4.40 -8.86 9.68
N MET A 83 -3.68 -9.96 9.48
CA MET A 83 -2.92 -10.20 8.24
C MET A 83 -3.78 -10.33 6.98
N SER A 84 -5.04 -10.76 7.11
CA SER A 84 -5.98 -10.84 6.00
C SER A 84 -6.09 -9.52 5.23
N SER A 85 -6.00 -8.39 5.92
CA SER A 85 -6.09 -7.09 5.25
C SER A 85 -4.89 -6.81 4.33
N PHE A 86 -3.71 -7.33 4.67
CA PHE A 86 -2.50 -7.15 3.86
C PHE A 86 -2.49 -8.02 2.60
N VAL A 87 -3.26 -9.11 2.55
CA VAL A 87 -3.42 -9.91 1.32
C VAL A 87 -4.02 -9.07 0.19
N SER A 88 -4.86 -8.09 0.51
CA SER A 88 -5.42 -7.15 -0.45
C SER A 88 -4.37 -6.24 -1.13
N LEU A 89 -3.12 -6.24 -0.66
CA LEU A 89 -2.02 -5.52 -1.34
C LEU A 89 -1.62 -6.16 -2.66
N PHE A 90 -1.89 -7.46 -2.85
CA PHE A 90 -1.59 -8.14 -4.12
C PHE A 90 -2.38 -7.54 -5.30
N PRO A 91 -3.73 -7.48 -5.27
CA PRO A 91 -4.46 -6.82 -6.35
C PRO A 91 -4.22 -5.30 -6.40
N ALA A 92 -4.03 -4.64 -5.26
CA ALA A 92 -3.70 -3.21 -5.20
C ALA A 92 -2.44 -2.88 -6.01
N THR A 93 -1.35 -3.62 -5.75
CA THR A 93 -0.07 -3.41 -6.45
C THR A 93 -0.13 -3.85 -7.91
N THR A 94 -0.95 -4.85 -8.25
CA THR A 94 -1.20 -5.24 -9.64
C THR A 94 -1.82 -4.09 -10.44
N MET A 95 -2.78 -3.36 -9.85
CA MET A 95 -3.37 -2.17 -10.48
C MET A 95 -2.41 -0.99 -10.55
N LEU A 96 -1.54 -0.79 -9.55
CA LEU A 96 -0.49 0.23 -9.66
C LEU A 96 0.51 -0.10 -10.77
N VAL A 97 0.90 -1.38 -10.91
CA VAL A 97 1.73 -1.82 -12.04
C VAL A 97 1.01 -1.59 -13.37
N ALA A 98 -0.31 -1.81 -13.43
CA ALA A 98 -1.12 -1.46 -14.60
C ALA A 98 -1.00 0.02 -14.98
N ILE A 99 -1.14 0.94 -14.00
CA ILE A 99 -0.92 2.39 -14.21
C ILE A 99 0.50 2.65 -14.74
N GLY A 100 1.50 2.00 -14.15
CA GLY A 100 2.90 2.11 -14.57
C GLY A 100 3.13 1.74 -16.03
N PHE A 101 2.40 0.75 -16.53
CA PHE A 101 2.45 0.27 -17.92
C PHE A 101 1.67 1.11 -18.93
N VAL A 102 0.75 1.98 -18.50
CA VAL A 102 -0.09 2.77 -19.42
C VAL A 102 0.71 3.48 -20.53
N PRO A 103 1.84 4.18 -20.23
CA PRO A 103 2.60 4.88 -21.26
C PRO A 103 3.35 3.95 -22.23
N TRP A 104 3.57 2.68 -21.85
CA TRP A 104 4.40 1.75 -22.62
C TRP A 104 3.58 0.73 -23.42
N TYR A 105 2.54 0.15 -22.82
CA TYR A 105 1.74 -0.89 -23.48
C TYR A 105 0.33 -1.01 -22.87
N ARG A 106 -0.61 -0.26 -23.45
CA ARG A 106 -2.01 -0.16 -22.98
C ARG A 106 -2.75 -1.51 -22.88
N PRO A 107 -2.64 -2.47 -23.82
CA PRO A 107 -3.34 -3.75 -23.69
C PRO A 107 -2.97 -4.53 -22.43
N LEU A 108 -1.68 -4.57 -22.06
CA LEU A 108 -1.23 -5.19 -20.82
C LEU A 108 -1.73 -4.41 -19.59
N ALA A 109 -1.71 -3.08 -19.65
CA ALA A 109 -2.27 -2.26 -18.57
C ALA A 109 -3.75 -2.58 -18.34
N VAL A 110 -4.56 -2.69 -19.39
CA VAL A 110 -5.98 -3.08 -19.29
C VAL A 110 -6.13 -4.48 -18.70
N ALA A 111 -5.33 -5.46 -19.16
CA ALA A 111 -5.39 -6.82 -18.63
C ALA A 111 -5.06 -6.88 -17.13
N LEU A 112 -3.98 -6.23 -16.69
CA LEU A 112 -3.58 -6.15 -15.29
C LEU A 112 -4.62 -5.42 -14.44
N PHE A 113 -5.18 -4.32 -14.95
CA PHE A 113 -6.26 -3.58 -14.31
C PHE A 113 -7.51 -4.46 -14.11
N SER A 114 -7.96 -5.15 -15.16
CA SER A 114 -9.14 -6.03 -15.08
C SER A 114 -8.94 -7.15 -14.05
N VAL A 115 -7.77 -7.80 -14.05
CA VAL A 115 -7.44 -8.83 -13.06
C VAL A 115 -7.42 -8.24 -11.64
N GLY A 116 -6.76 -7.09 -11.46
CA GLY A 116 -6.67 -6.42 -10.17
C GLY A 116 -8.03 -6.01 -9.61
N VAL A 117 -8.90 -5.43 -10.44
CA VAL A 117 -10.26 -5.02 -10.05
C VAL A 117 -11.13 -6.22 -9.67
N VAL A 118 -11.11 -7.30 -10.45
CA VAL A 118 -11.90 -8.50 -10.14
C VAL A 118 -11.44 -9.11 -8.81
N ILE A 119 -10.13 -9.24 -8.61
CA ILE A 119 -9.59 -9.84 -7.39
C ILE A 119 -9.86 -8.95 -6.18
N GLN A 120 -9.66 -7.63 -6.26
CA GLN A 120 -9.88 -6.74 -5.11
C GLN A 120 -11.35 -6.71 -4.69
N LEU A 121 -12.28 -6.62 -5.66
CA LEU A 121 -13.72 -6.61 -5.36
C LEU A 121 -14.19 -7.94 -4.77
N ALA A 122 -13.76 -9.07 -5.36
CA ALA A 122 -14.08 -10.38 -4.82
C ALA A 122 -13.51 -10.57 -3.41
N TYR A 123 -12.28 -10.09 -3.18
CA TYR A 123 -11.64 -10.18 -1.87
C TYR A 123 -12.32 -9.29 -0.83
N ALA A 124 -12.64 -8.05 -1.16
CA ALA A 124 -13.36 -7.13 -0.27
C ALA A 124 -14.77 -7.65 0.04
N ALA A 125 -15.50 -8.16 -0.95
CA ALA A 125 -16.82 -8.76 -0.75
C ALA A 125 -16.76 -9.97 0.19
N TRP A 126 -15.77 -10.85 0.00
CA TRP A 126 -15.59 -12.01 0.89
C TRP A 126 -15.13 -11.62 2.29
N GLN A 127 -14.07 -10.82 2.39
CA GLN A 127 -13.41 -10.47 3.64
C GLN A 127 -14.28 -9.48 4.44
N THR A 128 -14.50 -8.28 3.91
CA THR A 128 -15.13 -7.17 4.65
C THR A 128 -16.58 -7.48 4.98
N ALA A 129 -17.39 -7.94 4.01
CA ALA A 129 -18.76 -8.34 4.32
C ALA A 129 -18.78 -9.59 5.23
N GLY A 130 -17.77 -10.45 5.11
CA GLY A 130 -17.57 -11.58 6.03
C GLY A 130 -17.35 -11.16 7.49
N LEU A 131 -16.71 -10.01 7.73
CA LEU A 131 -16.50 -9.45 9.08
C LEU A 131 -17.82 -8.96 9.71
N TRP A 132 -18.83 -8.60 8.92
CA TRP A 132 -20.13 -8.12 9.43
C TRP A 132 -20.91 -9.17 10.21
N ARG A 133 -20.47 -10.43 10.17
CA ARG A 133 -21.00 -11.51 11.00
C ARG A 133 -20.59 -11.42 12.48
N GLY A 134 -19.80 -10.42 12.87
CA GLY A 134 -19.46 -10.13 14.27
C GLY A 134 -18.32 -10.96 14.84
N ALA A 135 -17.58 -11.71 14.02
CA ALA A 135 -16.46 -12.55 14.46
C ALA A 135 -15.11 -11.81 14.53
N HIS A 136 -15.07 -10.51 14.20
CA HIS A 136 -13.83 -9.72 14.18
C HIS A 136 -13.43 -9.28 15.60
N PRO A 137 -12.24 -9.65 16.10
CA PRO A 137 -11.78 -9.19 17.41
C PRO A 137 -11.57 -7.68 17.44
N GLU A 138 -12.03 -7.03 18.51
CA GLU A 138 -11.90 -5.57 18.68
C GLU A 138 -10.43 -5.11 18.59
N GLU A 139 -9.52 -5.86 19.22
CA GLU A 139 -8.08 -5.57 19.23
C GLU A 139 -7.46 -5.54 17.82
N ALA A 140 -8.05 -6.30 16.88
CA ALA A 140 -7.64 -6.39 15.48
C ALA A 140 -8.16 -5.24 14.62
N THR A 141 -8.95 -4.31 15.17
CA THR A 141 -9.40 -3.08 14.51
C THR A 141 -8.22 -2.13 14.36
N THR A 142 -7.47 -2.28 13.27
CA THR A 142 -6.25 -1.52 12.98
C THR A 142 -6.37 -0.81 11.63
N PRO A 143 -5.51 0.17 11.33
CA PRO A 143 -5.45 0.79 10.00
C PRO A 143 -5.25 -0.18 8.83
N GLY A 144 -4.84 -1.43 9.09
CA GLY A 144 -4.87 -2.49 8.08
C GLY A 144 -6.22 -2.62 7.39
N LEU A 145 -7.33 -2.40 8.11
CA LEU A 145 -8.70 -2.48 7.57
C LEU A 145 -8.99 -1.47 6.44
N TYR A 146 -8.17 -0.42 6.27
CA TYR A 146 -8.29 0.46 5.10
C TYR A 146 -7.85 -0.22 3.80
N LEU A 147 -6.97 -1.22 3.83
CA LEU A 147 -6.38 -1.77 2.61
C LEU A 147 -7.41 -2.39 1.66
N PRO A 148 -8.35 -3.24 2.11
CA PRO A 148 -9.26 -3.95 1.21
C PRO A 148 -10.32 -3.05 0.56
N THR A 149 -10.85 -2.06 1.28
CA THR A 149 -11.98 -1.25 0.80
C THR A 149 -11.66 0.22 0.56
N VAL A 150 -10.63 0.77 1.18
CA VAL A 150 -10.24 2.18 0.97
C VAL A 150 -9.13 2.26 -0.06
N ALA A 151 -7.98 1.65 0.22
CA ALA A 151 -6.81 1.75 -0.65
C ALA A 151 -7.07 1.12 -2.02
N ASN A 152 -7.63 -0.09 -2.08
CA ASN A 152 -7.91 -0.78 -3.34
C ASN A 152 -8.92 -0.02 -4.23
N ASN A 153 -9.94 0.57 -3.64
CA ASN A 153 -10.92 1.36 -4.39
C ASN A 153 -10.32 2.69 -4.89
N PHE A 154 -9.50 3.38 -4.09
CA PHE A 154 -8.78 4.56 -4.59
C PHE A 154 -7.78 4.22 -5.69
N ILE A 155 -7.04 3.12 -5.57
CA ILE A 155 -6.13 2.66 -6.62
C ILE A 155 -6.90 2.26 -7.89
N SER A 156 -8.08 1.64 -7.74
CA SER A 156 -8.96 1.35 -8.88
C SER A 156 -9.40 2.64 -9.58
N ALA A 157 -9.75 3.68 -8.81
CA ALA A 157 -10.08 5.00 -9.35
C ALA A 157 -8.90 5.67 -10.07
N MET A 158 -7.69 5.62 -9.49
CA MET A 158 -6.47 6.09 -10.15
C MET A 158 -6.21 5.35 -11.47
N ALA A 159 -6.39 4.02 -11.49
CA ALA A 159 -6.21 3.22 -12.69
C ALA A 159 -7.26 3.51 -13.77
N CYS A 160 -8.51 3.73 -13.37
CA CYS A 160 -9.57 4.22 -14.25
C CYS A 160 -9.18 5.57 -14.88
N GLY A 161 -8.72 6.54 -14.09
CA GLY A 161 -8.25 7.83 -14.60
C GLY A 161 -7.11 7.69 -15.62
N ALA A 162 -6.10 6.86 -15.30
CA ALA A 162 -4.99 6.59 -16.21
C ALA A 162 -5.41 5.89 -17.51
N LEU A 163 -6.46 5.08 -17.50
CA LEU A 163 -6.95 4.34 -18.67
C LEU A 163 -8.04 5.09 -19.48
N GLY A 164 -8.57 6.18 -18.92
CA GLY A 164 -9.64 7.00 -19.50
C GLY A 164 -11.06 6.59 -19.11
N TYR A 165 -11.25 5.79 -18.07
CA TYR A 165 -12.55 5.29 -17.59
C TYR A 165 -13.09 6.15 -16.42
N ASN A 166 -13.20 7.47 -16.61
CA ASN A 166 -13.42 8.42 -15.51
C ASN A 166 -14.70 8.16 -14.69
N ASP A 167 -15.84 7.87 -15.34
CA ASP A 167 -17.10 7.58 -14.62
C ASP A 167 -16.99 6.34 -13.73
N ALA A 168 -16.36 5.28 -14.23
CA ALA A 168 -16.06 4.10 -13.42
C ALA A 168 -15.09 4.46 -12.27
N GLY A 169 -14.13 5.34 -12.54
CA GLY A 169 -13.23 5.89 -11.54
C GLY A 169 -13.96 6.63 -10.42
N LEU A 170 -14.98 7.42 -10.72
CA LEU A 170 -15.82 8.10 -9.73
C LEU A 170 -16.62 7.10 -8.87
N VAL A 171 -17.12 6.01 -9.46
CA VAL A 171 -17.79 4.94 -8.70
C VAL A 171 -16.83 4.31 -7.67
N PHE A 172 -15.62 3.97 -8.10
CA PHE A 172 -14.59 3.44 -7.19
C PHE A 172 -14.15 4.47 -6.14
N LEU A 173 -13.99 5.74 -6.53
CA LEU A 173 -13.67 6.82 -5.60
C LEU A 173 -14.74 6.93 -4.51
N GLY A 174 -16.02 6.93 -4.89
CA GLY A 174 -17.13 6.94 -3.94
C GLY A 174 -17.08 5.76 -2.98
N ALA A 175 -16.89 4.54 -3.49
CA ALA A 175 -16.73 3.35 -2.66
C ALA A 175 -15.58 3.47 -1.66
N GLY A 176 -14.43 4.03 -2.07
CA GLY A 176 -13.28 4.27 -1.20
C GLY A 176 -13.55 5.34 -0.14
N VAL A 177 -14.15 6.48 -0.51
CA VAL A 177 -14.45 7.59 0.41
C VAL A 177 -15.44 7.15 1.47
N PHE A 178 -16.57 6.55 1.09
CA PHE A 178 -17.58 6.12 2.06
C PHE A 178 -17.05 5.00 2.97
N SER A 179 -16.25 4.06 2.42
CA SER A 179 -15.58 3.04 3.24
C SER A 179 -14.62 3.67 4.25
N TRP A 180 -13.83 4.67 3.83
CA TRP A 180 -12.90 5.36 4.72
C TRP A 180 -13.61 6.06 5.86
N LEU A 181 -14.60 6.89 5.57
CA LEU A 181 -15.34 7.63 6.59
C LEU A 181 -16.12 6.71 7.54
N SER A 182 -16.52 5.51 7.08
CA SER A 182 -17.14 4.51 7.95
C SER A 182 -16.15 3.82 8.90
N LEU A 183 -14.91 3.57 8.45
CA LEU A 183 -13.89 2.83 9.21
C LEU A 183 -13.07 3.73 10.14
N GLU A 184 -12.82 4.98 9.75
CA GLU A 184 -11.94 5.87 10.49
C GLU A 184 -12.37 6.13 11.95
N PRO A 185 -13.67 6.38 12.26
CA PRO A 185 -14.09 6.61 13.63
C PRO A 185 -13.79 5.43 14.56
N VAL A 186 -14.05 4.20 14.10
CA VAL A 186 -13.84 2.99 14.92
C VAL A 186 -12.35 2.66 15.07
N ILE A 187 -11.54 2.90 14.03
CA ILE A 187 -10.09 2.75 14.12
C ILE A 187 -9.51 3.78 15.09
N LEU A 188 -9.86 5.06 14.96
CA LEU A 188 -9.37 6.10 15.86
C LEU A 188 -9.86 5.88 17.30
N GLN A 189 -11.06 5.35 17.49
CA GLN A 189 -11.55 4.97 18.81
C GLN A 189 -10.69 3.85 19.42
N ARG A 190 -10.40 2.79 18.67
CA ARG A 190 -9.52 1.70 19.11
C ARG A 190 -8.14 2.22 19.49
N LEU A 191 -7.57 3.11 18.67
CA LEU A 191 -6.23 3.68 18.92
C LEU A 191 -6.18 4.55 20.18
N ARG A 192 -7.30 5.18 20.56
CA ARG A 192 -7.38 5.99 21.79
C ARG A 192 -7.72 5.19 23.04
N SER A 193 -8.54 4.15 22.93
CA SER A 193 -9.26 3.60 24.09
C SER A 193 -9.05 2.12 24.37
N CYS A 194 -8.54 1.33 23.42
CA CYS A 194 -8.46 -0.14 23.58
C CYS A 194 -7.03 -0.64 23.87
N GLY A 195 -6.23 0.19 24.55
CA GLY A 195 -4.86 -0.13 24.92
C GLY A 195 -3.84 -0.02 23.79
N GLU A 196 -2.57 -0.07 24.18
CA GLU A 196 -1.46 0.09 23.25
C GLU A 196 -1.36 -1.06 22.24
N LEU A 197 -1.00 -0.76 20.99
CA LEU A 197 -0.72 -1.80 20.00
C LEU A 197 0.57 -2.55 20.36
N PRO A 198 0.60 -3.89 20.15
CA PRO A 198 1.84 -4.66 20.22
C PRO A 198 2.91 -4.05 19.34
N ALA A 199 4.17 -4.04 19.80
CA ALA A 199 5.30 -3.41 19.12
C ALA A 199 5.33 -3.73 17.61
N VAL A 200 5.23 -5.02 17.26
CA VAL A 200 5.25 -5.53 15.87
C VAL A 200 4.19 -4.90 14.97
N LEU A 201 3.06 -4.44 15.52
CA LEU A 201 1.97 -3.80 14.77
C LEU A 201 2.06 -2.26 14.77
N ARG A 202 2.90 -1.63 15.60
CA ARG A 202 2.96 -0.17 15.70
C ARG A 202 3.27 0.50 14.36
N THR A 203 4.19 -0.06 13.58
CA THR A 203 4.54 0.49 12.26
C THR A 203 3.41 0.33 11.26
N SER A 204 2.46 -0.60 11.43
CA SER A 204 1.28 -0.67 10.56
C SER A 204 0.40 0.59 10.64
N LEU A 205 0.53 1.40 11.69
CA LEU A 205 -0.13 2.70 11.79
C LEU A 205 0.32 3.70 10.73
N GLY A 206 1.44 3.45 10.05
CA GLY A 206 1.82 4.23 8.87
C GLY A 206 0.75 4.24 7.78
N ILE A 207 -0.12 3.21 7.72
CA ILE A 207 -1.27 3.17 6.80
C ILE A 207 -2.25 4.31 7.10
N GLN A 208 -2.36 4.80 8.34
CA GLN A 208 -3.26 5.90 8.72
C GLN A 208 -2.96 7.22 7.98
N LEU A 209 -1.74 7.40 7.47
CA LEU A 209 -1.39 8.57 6.65
C LEU A 209 -2.01 8.50 5.23
N ALA A 210 -2.30 7.30 4.75
CA ALA A 210 -2.66 7.06 3.35
C ALA A 210 -4.05 7.56 2.93
N PRO A 211 -5.16 7.32 3.67
CA PRO A 211 -6.51 7.51 3.15
C PRO A 211 -6.76 8.86 2.48
N ALA A 212 -6.44 9.97 3.15
CA ALA A 212 -6.72 11.30 2.66
C ALA A 212 -5.88 11.68 1.43
N LEU A 213 -4.58 11.37 1.46
CA LEU A 213 -3.65 11.71 0.39
C LEU A 213 -3.86 10.84 -0.85
N VAL A 214 -4.23 9.57 -0.65
CA VAL A 214 -4.55 8.65 -1.74
C VAL A 214 -5.93 8.97 -2.32
N ALA A 215 -6.90 9.35 -1.49
CA ALA A 215 -8.18 9.88 -1.96
C ALA A 215 -7.97 11.14 -2.83
N CYS A 216 -7.09 12.05 -2.40
CA CYS A 216 -6.73 13.23 -3.18
C CYS A 216 -6.06 12.85 -4.51
N SER A 217 -5.13 11.89 -4.50
CA SER A 217 -4.51 11.36 -5.72
C SER A 217 -5.54 10.74 -6.68
N ALA A 218 -6.47 9.96 -6.15
CA ALA A 218 -7.54 9.33 -6.92
C ALA A 218 -8.50 10.35 -7.52
N TRP A 219 -8.91 11.35 -6.73
CA TRP A 219 -9.72 12.47 -7.21
C TRP A 219 -9.04 13.23 -8.35
N LEU A 220 -7.78 13.63 -8.15
CA LEU A 220 -6.97 14.31 -9.15
C LEU A 220 -6.80 13.48 -10.44
N SER A 221 -6.81 12.15 -10.33
CA SER A 221 -6.69 11.26 -11.48
C SER A 221 -7.96 11.22 -12.35
N VAL A 222 -9.13 11.50 -11.78
CA VAL A 222 -10.43 11.38 -12.48
C VAL A 222 -11.13 12.72 -12.74
N ASN A 223 -10.70 13.80 -12.07
CA ASN A 223 -11.26 15.15 -12.21
C ASN A 223 -10.51 16.02 -13.24
N GLY A 224 -9.54 15.46 -13.98
CA GLY A 224 -8.70 16.20 -14.93
C GLY A 224 -7.46 16.86 -14.31
N GLY A 225 -7.14 16.58 -13.05
CA GLY A 225 -5.96 17.09 -12.36
C GLY A 225 -6.15 18.48 -11.74
N GLU A 226 -7.40 18.94 -11.61
CA GLU A 226 -7.72 20.26 -11.08
C GLU A 226 -7.58 20.32 -9.55
N GLY A 227 -6.80 21.29 -9.06
CA GLY A 227 -6.59 21.56 -7.64
C GLY A 227 -7.76 22.28 -6.96
N ASP A 228 -8.94 21.67 -7.01
CA ASP A 228 -10.20 22.22 -6.49
C ASP A 228 -10.30 22.17 -4.95
N THR A 229 -11.47 22.57 -4.44
CA THR A 229 -11.74 22.60 -2.99
C THR A 229 -11.63 21.23 -2.36
N LEU A 230 -12.11 20.17 -3.02
CA LEU A 230 -12.06 18.82 -2.48
C LEU A 230 -10.60 18.33 -2.37
N ALA A 231 -9.79 18.54 -3.41
CA ALA A 231 -8.38 18.19 -3.40
C ALA A 231 -7.62 18.91 -2.26
N LYS A 232 -7.89 20.20 -2.06
CA LYS A 232 -7.30 21.01 -0.98
C LYS A 232 -7.72 20.53 0.42
N MET A 233 -8.99 20.19 0.62
CA MET A 233 -9.49 19.64 1.89
C MET A 233 -8.85 18.30 2.23
N LEU A 234 -8.80 17.38 1.26
CA LEU A 234 -8.18 16.06 1.43
C LEU A 234 -6.69 16.18 1.73
N PHE A 235 -5.97 17.06 1.00
CA PHE A 235 -4.56 17.33 1.25
C PHE A 235 -4.33 17.95 2.63
N GLY A 236 -5.15 18.92 3.04
CA GLY A 236 -5.08 19.54 4.37
C GLY A 236 -5.24 18.53 5.51
N TYR A 237 -6.21 17.60 5.39
CA TYR A 237 -6.35 16.52 6.36
C TYR A 237 -5.15 15.55 6.31
N GLY A 238 -4.60 15.27 5.12
CA GLY A 238 -3.35 14.53 4.96
C GLY A 238 -2.15 15.16 5.67
N LEU A 239 -2.01 16.49 5.62
CA LEU A 239 -0.99 17.23 6.37
C LEU A 239 -1.19 17.11 7.89
N LEU A 240 -2.43 17.14 8.36
CA LEU A 240 -2.73 16.91 9.78
C LEU A 240 -2.30 15.51 10.22
N GLN A 241 -2.64 14.48 9.43
CA GLN A 241 -2.20 13.11 9.72
C GLN A 241 -0.67 12.97 9.67
N LEU A 242 0.01 13.68 8.76
CA LEU A 242 1.47 13.74 8.73
C LEU A 242 2.03 14.32 10.03
N LEU A 243 1.47 15.42 10.55
CA LEU A 243 1.90 16.00 11.82
C LEU A 243 1.74 15.01 12.98
N PHE A 244 0.64 14.25 13.02
CA PHE A 244 0.45 13.21 14.02
C PHE A 244 1.48 12.09 13.89
N MET A 245 1.80 11.66 12.66
CA MET A 245 2.82 10.65 12.42
C MET A 245 4.22 11.13 12.83
N LEU A 246 4.57 12.38 12.54
CA LEU A 246 5.84 12.98 12.96
C LEU A 246 5.94 13.06 14.49
N ARG A 247 4.86 13.44 15.18
CA ARG A 247 4.80 13.44 16.65
C ARG A 247 5.01 12.05 17.25
N LEU A 248 4.48 11.01 16.60
CA LEU A 248 4.59 9.62 17.06
C LEU A 248 5.89 8.92 16.61
N MET A 249 6.76 9.61 15.86
CA MET A 249 7.96 9.01 15.29
C MET A 249 8.91 8.37 16.32
N PRO A 250 9.19 8.98 17.49
CA PRO A 250 10.02 8.33 18.52
C PRO A 250 9.44 6.99 19.00
N TRP A 251 8.11 6.89 19.05
CA TRP A 251 7.41 5.67 19.46
C TRP A 251 7.41 4.59 18.36
N TYR A 252 7.32 4.97 17.08
CA TYR A 252 7.52 4.04 15.97
C TYR A 252 8.95 3.52 15.86
N LEU A 253 9.93 4.36 16.18
CA LEU A 253 11.36 4.05 16.09
C LEU A 253 11.91 3.35 17.34
N SER A 254 11.08 3.10 18.36
CA SER A 254 11.49 2.35 19.55
C SER A 254 11.71 0.85 19.27
N GLN A 255 11.61 0.42 18.02
CA GLN A 255 11.78 -0.96 17.58
C GLN A 255 12.68 -1.04 16.35
N PRO A 256 13.34 -2.20 16.11
CA PRO A 256 14.19 -2.38 14.95
C PRO A 256 13.44 -2.22 13.64
N PHE A 257 14.14 -1.69 12.64
CA PHE A 257 13.63 -1.61 11.27
C PHE A 257 13.24 -3.00 10.76
N ASN A 258 12.08 -3.09 10.13
CA ASN A 258 11.54 -4.30 9.53
C ASN A 258 10.63 -3.91 8.35
N ALA A 259 10.19 -4.90 7.56
CA ALA A 259 9.38 -4.68 6.36
C ALA A 259 8.09 -3.89 6.61
N SER A 260 7.51 -3.95 7.81
CA SER A 260 6.27 -3.22 8.13
C SER A 260 6.45 -1.70 8.14
N PHE A 261 7.67 -1.15 8.17
CA PHE A 261 7.92 0.29 7.97
C PHE A 261 7.52 0.79 6.57
N TRP A 262 7.36 -0.11 5.59
CA TRP A 262 6.82 0.25 4.29
C TRP A 262 5.33 0.65 4.32
N SER A 263 4.62 0.44 5.43
CA SER A 263 3.26 0.97 5.64
C SER A 263 3.15 2.49 5.45
N PHE A 264 4.19 3.25 5.81
CA PHE A 264 4.23 4.71 5.69
C PHE A 264 4.41 5.15 4.23
N SER A 265 5.00 4.29 3.40
CA SER A 265 5.51 4.65 2.09
C SER A 265 4.40 5.12 1.15
N PHE A 266 3.20 4.54 1.22
CA PHE A 266 2.11 4.96 0.33
C PHE A 266 1.67 6.38 0.60
N GLY A 267 1.36 6.67 1.86
CA GLY A 267 0.89 7.99 2.28
C GLY A 267 1.95 9.05 1.99
N VAL A 268 3.22 8.75 2.26
CA VAL A 268 4.35 9.62 1.94
C VAL A 268 4.50 9.82 0.42
N SER A 269 4.38 8.77 -0.40
CA SER A 269 4.45 8.93 -1.87
C SER A 269 3.26 9.73 -2.44
N ALA A 270 2.05 9.51 -1.91
CA ALA A 270 0.86 10.26 -2.28
C ALA A 270 0.95 11.73 -1.85
N LEU A 271 1.57 12.02 -0.70
CA LEU A 271 1.89 13.38 -0.26
C LEU A 271 2.73 14.12 -1.31
N ALA A 272 3.74 13.44 -1.88
CA ALA A 272 4.60 14.00 -2.91
C ALA A 272 3.77 14.35 -4.16
N THR A 273 3.04 13.38 -4.71
CA THR A 273 2.24 13.55 -5.94
C THR A 273 1.20 14.65 -5.77
N THR A 274 0.38 14.59 -4.72
CA THR A 274 -0.68 15.57 -4.47
C THR A 274 -0.14 16.96 -4.16
N GLY A 275 0.98 17.05 -3.42
CA GLY A 275 1.65 18.32 -3.14
C GLY A 275 2.15 18.98 -4.42
N LEU A 276 2.72 18.20 -5.34
CA LEU A 276 3.13 18.70 -6.66
C LEU A 276 1.92 19.16 -7.50
N HIS A 277 0.84 18.39 -7.57
CA HIS A 277 -0.37 18.78 -8.32
C HIS A 277 -0.95 20.10 -7.81
N LEU A 278 -1.13 20.22 -6.49
CA LEU A 278 -1.69 21.44 -5.88
C LEU A 278 -0.73 22.63 -5.97
N GLY A 279 0.57 22.40 -5.84
CA GLY A 279 1.59 23.44 -5.93
C GLY A 279 1.83 23.93 -7.36
N HIS A 280 1.71 23.06 -8.36
CA HIS A 280 1.82 23.44 -9.76
C HIS A 280 0.57 24.18 -10.25
N GLY A 281 -0.62 23.77 -9.78
CA GLY A 281 -1.88 24.46 -10.09
C GLY A 281 -2.05 25.83 -9.44
N SER A 282 -1.08 26.30 -8.64
CA SER A 282 -1.10 27.62 -7.99
C SER A 282 0.23 28.36 -8.23
N GLU A 283 0.19 29.56 -8.80
CA GLU A 283 1.40 30.37 -9.02
C GLU A 283 2.02 30.91 -7.71
N SER A 284 1.25 30.96 -6.63
CA SER A 284 1.70 31.39 -5.31
C SER A 284 0.82 30.81 -4.19
N GLY A 285 1.21 31.05 -2.93
CA GLY A 285 0.44 30.66 -1.75
C GLY A 285 0.92 29.37 -1.07
N LEU A 286 0.13 28.88 -0.11
CA LEU A 286 0.53 27.81 0.80
C LEU A 286 0.95 26.52 0.06
N PHE A 287 0.14 26.03 -0.88
CA PHE A 287 0.42 24.77 -1.57
C PHE A 287 1.65 24.86 -2.48
N HIS A 288 1.86 26.01 -3.13
CA HIS A 288 3.06 26.28 -3.91
C HIS A 288 4.33 26.20 -3.06
N ILE A 289 4.32 26.85 -1.89
CA ILE A 289 5.46 26.86 -0.95
C ILE A 289 5.74 25.45 -0.39
N LEU A 290 4.70 24.65 -0.14
CA LEU A 290 4.85 23.31 0.44
C LEU A 290 5.28 22.24 -0.56
N ALA A 291 5.00 22.40 -1.86
CA ALA A 291 5.19 21.34 -2.85
C ALA A 291 6.63 20.80 -2.91
N VAL A 292 7.63 21.69 -3.06
CA VAL A 292 9.05 21.28 -3.17
C VAL A 292 9.59 20.72 -1.85
N PRO A 293 9.39 21.36 -0.67
CA PRO A 293 9.82 20.79 0.60
C PRO A 293 9.24 19.40 0.87
N LEU A 294 7.95 19.19 0.58
CA LEU A 294 7.31 17.89 0.75
C LEU A 294 7.85 16.87 -0.26
N PHE A 295 8.10 17.26 -1.50
CA PHE A 295 8.74 16.38 -2.48
C PHE A 295 10.15 15.94 -2.05
N ILE A 296 10.96 16.84 -1.49
CA ILE A 296 12.28 16.50 -0.95
C ILE A 296 12.16 15.58 0.27
N PHE A 297 11.26 15.90 1.20
CA PHE A 297 11.00 15.08 2.39
C PHE A 297 10.61 13.65 2.02
N THR A 298 9.69 13.49 1.08
CA THR A 298 9.18 12.18 0.66
C THR A 298 10.26 11.35 -0.04
N ASN A 299 11.09 11.97 -0.89
CA ASN A 299 12.28 11.33 -1.47
C ASN A 299 13.24 10.80 -0.40
N ALA A 300 13.54 11.62 0.63
CA ALA A 300 14.45 11.22 1.71
C ALA A 300 13.92 9.99 2.47
N ILE A 301 12.61 9.96 2.76
CA ILE A 301 11.98 8.81 3.43
C ILE A 301 12.02 7.55 2.56
N ILE A 302 11.65 7.65 1.28
CA ILE A 302 11.65 6.48 0.37
C ILE A 302 13.08 5.96 0.14
N ALA A 303 14.06 6.85 -0.01
CA ALA A 303 15.47 6.48 -0.09
C ALA A 303 15.93 5.75 1.18
N LEU A 304 15.58 6.25 2.37
CA LEU A 304 15.89 5.59 3.63
C LEU A 304 15.29 4.18 3.72
N LEU A 305 14.01 4.02 3.32
CA LEU A 305 13.34 2.72 3.31
C LEU A 305 14.03 1.75 2.34
N LEU A 306 14.39 2.20 1.13
CA LEU A 306 15.10 1.38 0.14
C LEU A 306 16.47 0.95 0.64
N VAL A 307 17.27 1.87 1.19
CA VAL A 307 18.61 1.57 1.73
C VAL A 307 18.51 0.57 2.88
N ARG A 308 17.61 0.79 3.85
CA ARG A 308 17.42 -0.12 4.97
C ARG A 308 16.94 -1.51 4.54
N THR A 309 16.07 -1.57 3.53
CA THR A 309 15.59 -2.84 2.96
C THR A 309 16.70 -3.57 2.24
N PHE A 310 17.54 -2.86 1.47
CA PHE A 310 18.71 -3.42 0.81
C PHE A 310 19.71 -3.98 1.84
N LEU A 311 19.94 -3.27 2.95
CA LEU A 311 20.79 -3.78 4.04
C LEU A 311 20.23 -5.07 4.65
N LEU A 312 18.92 -5.17 4.90
CA LEU A 312 18.30 -6.42 5.36
C LEU A 312 18.43 -7.56 4.34
N LEU A 313 18.38 -7.24 3.04
CA LEU A 313 18.57 -8.22 1.97
C LEU A 313 20.00 -8.76 1.97
N VAL A 314 21.01 -7.88 2.03
CA VAL A 314 22.44 -8.25 2.09
C VAL A 314 22.76 -9.05 3.35
N GLN A 315 22.14 -8.71 4.48
CA GLN A 315 22.29 -9.45 5.75
C GLN A 315 21.57 -10.81 5.76
N GLY A 316 20.75 -11.12 4.75
CA GLY A 316 19.97 -12.36 4.67
C GLY A 316 18.80 -12.43 5.66
N THR A 317 18.42 -11.30 6.27
CA THR A 317 17.35 -11.22 7.28
C THR A 317 16.02 -10.75 6.70
N LEU A 318 16.00 -10.22 5.47
CA LEU A 318 14.78 -9.82 4.77
C LEU A 318 13.94 -11.03 4.31
N LEU A 319 14.58 -12.08 3.81
CA LEU A 319 13.88 -13.22 3.23
C LEU A 319 13.52 -14.24 4.31
N ILE A 320 12.26 -14.20 4.74
CA ILE A 320 11.73 -15.13 5.74
C ILE A 320 11.67 -16.53 5.14
N ARG A 321 12.39 -17.47 5.77
CA ARG A 321 12.38 -18.90 5.41
C ARG A 321 11.85 -19.72 6.59
N THR A 322 10.85 -20.55 6.32
CA THR A 322 10.22 -21.40 7.33
C THR A 322 10.47 -22.87 7.00
N GLU A 323 10.55 -23.72 8.02
CA GLU A 323 10.67 -25.18 7.82
C GLU A 323 9.42 -25.72 7.13
N ARG A 324 9.62 -26.50 6.06
CA ARG A 324 8.54 -27.07 5.24
C ARG A 324 7.52 -27.84 6.09
N ALA A 325 8.00 -28.60 7.06
CA ALA A 325 7.16 -29.37 7.98
C ALA A 325 6.21 -28.49 8.81
N ALA A 326 6.60 -27.26 9.15
CA ALA A 326 5.74 -26.34 9.89
C ALA A 326 4.56 -25.84 9.04
N LEU A 327 4.77 -25.66 7.73
CA LEU A 327 3.71 -25.27 6.81
C LEU A 327 2.73 -26.43 6.54
N LEU A 328 3.23 -27.66 6.47
CA LEU A 328 2.41 -28.87 6.32
C LEU A 328 1.64 -29.23 7.59
N LYS A 329 2.18 -29.00 8.80
CA LYS A 329 1.40 -29.18 10.04
C LYS A 329 0.17 -28.27 10.16
N THR A 330 0.17 -27.15 9.43
CA THR A 330 -0.98 -26.24 9.36
C THR A 330 -2.14 -26.86 8.57
N GLU A 331 -1.84 -27.76 7.62
CA GLU A 331 -2.81 -28.56 6.86
C GLU A 331 -3.50 -29.56 7.79
N GLU A 332 -2.74 -30.38 8.52
CA GLU A 332 -3.30 -31.39 9.44
C GLU A 332 -4.18 -30.81 10.57
N LYS A 333 -3.87 -29.60 11.05
CA LYS A 333 -4.64 -28.94 12.12
C LYS A 333 -5.98 -28.38 11.60
N ASN A 334 -6.01 -27.90 10.37
CA ASN A 334 -7.23 -27.34 9.76
C ASN A 334 -8.19 -28.43 9.25
N ASP A 335 -7.70 -29.61 8.87
CA ASP A 335 -8.56 -30.74 8.49
C ASP A 335 -9.27 -31.41 9.69
N ARG A 336 -8.83 -31.10 10.92
CA ARG A 336 -9.41 -31.61 12.17
C ARG A 336 -10.34 -30.63 12.88
N SER A 337 -10.57 -29.44 12.33
CA SER A 337 -11.39 -28.35 12.92
C SER A 337 -12.60 -28.03 12.05
#